data_AF-A0AAD7GCB5-F1
#
_entry.id   AF-A0AAD7GCB5-F1
#
_cell.length_a   1.000
_cell.length_b   1.000
_cell.length_c   1.000
_cell.angle_alpha   90.00
_cell.angle_beta   90.00
_cell.angle_gamma   90.00
#
_symmetry.space_group_name_H-M   'P 1'
#
loop_
_entity.id
_entity.type
_entity.pdbx_description
1 polymer ?
#
loop_
_entity_poly.entity_id
_entity_poly.type
_entity_poly.pdbx_seq_one_letter_code
_entity_poly.pdbx_strand_id
1 'polypeptide(L)'
;MHADMHVIITINADLAALVHDASWIMVDTTFAVVHGSTNEWKLLIWLSGFDKRTVIGRVWTDRATRGAFVLVWSGIFDAIERITGKAVNFKVFSRTGCLLGAIGDAEGAQAQGLGDVIILRGMNTSTVNGTSTVTVDSILLFIWKTCLVHFKRGVFALEAHVDDFVFNYLLGFPYLQTAQEITDFRTFYWWAHKISYPWLLPSLNRHLTSMSHLHWDLTPGDTNPIEGSHVQDNQVNATNQTLIEAILL
;
A
#
# COMPACT_ATOMS: atom_id res chain seq x y z
N MET A 1 -1.14 -4.32 -28.80
CA MET A 1 -1.40 -5.60 -28.10
C MET A 1 -1.13 -5.36 -26.63
N HIS A 2 -2.17 -5.34 -25.79
CA HIS A 2 -1.94 -5.49 -24.36
C HIS A 2 -1.42 -6.92 -24.16
N ALA A 3 -0.23 -7.09 -23.60
CA ALA A 3 0.21 -8.42 -23.18
C ALA A 3 -0.84 -8.96 -22.20
N ASP A 4 -1.27 -10.20 -22.38
CA ASP A 4 -2.17 -10.85 -21.42
C ASP A 4 -1.51 -10.80 -20.04
N MET A 5 -2.29 -10.37 -19.04
CA MET A 5 -1.88 -10.27 -17.64
C MET A 5 -2.70 -11.30 -16.87
N HIS A 6 -2.06 -12.12 -16.02
CA HIS A 6 -2.81 -13.01 -15.14
C HIS A 6 -2.77 -12.53 -13.70
N VAL A 7 -3.93 -12.56 -13.06
CA VAL A 7 -4.09 -12.28 -11.63
C VAL A 7 -4.89 -13.42 -11.02
N ILE A 8 -4.31 -14.10 -10.03
CA ILE A 8 -4.99 -15.13 -9.24
C ILE A 8 -5.12 -14.60 -7.83
N ILE A 9 -6.28 -14.78 -7.20
CA ILE A 9 -6.56 -14.27 -5.86
C ILE A 9 -7.11 -15.42 -5.02
N THR A 10 -6.48 -15.69 -3.88
CA THR A 10 -7.03 -16.56 -2.86
C THR A 10 -7.25 -15.77 -1.59
N ILE A 11 -8.42 -15.96 -0.98
CA ILE A 11 -8.77 -15.35 0.29
C ILE A 11 -9.44 -16.43 1.13
N ASN A 12 -9.02 -16.54 2.40
CA ASN A 12 -9.71 -17.39 3.35
C ASN A 12 -11.07 -16.76 3.69
N ALA A 13 -12.16 -17.49 3.45
CA ALA A 13 -13.51 -16.95 3.55
C ALA A 13 -13.86 -16.44 4.97
N ASP A 14 -13.46 -17.17 6.01
CA ASP A 14 -13.72 -16.79 7.41
C ASP A 14 -12.94 -15.54 7.78
N LEU A 15 -11.70 -15.42 7.30
CA LEU A 15 -10.85 -14.26 7.55
C LEU A 15 -11.25 -13.03 6.71
N ALA A 16 -11.85 -13.22 5.54
CA ALA A 16 -12.31 -12.12 4.68
C ALA A 16 -13.32 -11.22 5.40
N ALA A 17 -14.21 -11.82 6.19
CA ALA A 17 -15.22 -11.08 6.96
C ALA A 17 -14.60 -10.08 7.95
N LEU A 18 -13.40 -10.37 8.45
CA LEU A 18 -12.70 -9.54 9.43
C LEU A 18 -12.18 -8.22 8.83
N VAL A 19 -12.13 -8.08 7.50
CA VAL A 19 -11.78 -6.80 6.83
C VAL A 19 -12.71 -5.67 7.26
N HIS A 20 -13.98 -5.97 7.51
CA HIS A 20 -14.98 -4.98 7.89
C HIS A 20 -14.81 -4.42 9.30
N ASP A 21 -14.01 -5.09 10.13
CA ASP A 21 -13.66 -4.64 11.49
C ASP A 21 -12.17 -4.23 11.58
N ALA A 22 -11.43 -4.32 10.48
CA ALA A 22 -10.03 -3.98 10.43
C ALA A 22 -9.80 -2.47 10.46
N SER A 23 -8.72 -2.05 11.12
CA SER A 23 -8.33 -0.63 11.16
C SER A 23 -7.47 -0.21 9.97
N TRP A 24 -6.74 -1.12 9.36
CA TRP A 24 -5.95 -0.84 8.17
C TRP A 24 -5.68 -2.13 7.40
N ILE A 25 -5.33 -1.95 6.13
CA ILE A 25 -4.94 -3.01 5.21
C ILE A 25 -3.51 -2.78 4.76
N MET A 26 -2.75 -3.84 4.59
CA MET A 26 -1.35 -3.81 4.22
C MET A 26 -1.09 -4.81 3.12
N VAL A 27 -0.27 -4.41 2.17
CA VAL A 27 0.17 -5.24 1.05
C VAL A 27 1.69 -5.17 0.92
N ASP A 28 2.29 -6.30 0.57
CA ASP A 28 3.73 -6.42 0.33
C ASP A 28 3.96 -7.49 -0.73
N THR A 29 4.98 -7.26 -1.56
CA THR A 29 5.32 -8.14 -2.68
C THR A 29 6.53 -8.98 -2.33
N THR A 30 6.46 -10.28 -2.59
CA THR A 30 7.64 -11.15 -2.56
C THR A 30 7.90 -11.81 -3.90
N PHE A 31 9.19 -11.89 -4.23
CA PHE A 31 9.70 -12.35 -5.53
C PHE A 31 10.29 -13.77 -5.46
N ALA A 32 10.38 -14.38 -4.27
CA ALA A 32 11.16 -15.60 -4.07
C ALA A 32 10.32 -16.89 -4.13
N VAL A 33 9.00 -16.80 -3.92
CA VAL A 33 8.16 -17.98 -3.67
C VAL A 33 7.92 -18.81 -4.94
N VAL A 34 7.64 -18.16 -6.07
CA VAL A 34 7.23 -18.82 -7.32
C VAL A 34 8.35 -18.77 -8.35
N HIS A 35 8.62 -19.90 -9.01
CA HIS A 35 9.52 -19.98 -10.15
C HIS A 35 8.97 -19.20 -11.36
N GLY A 36 9.81 -18.38 -11.98
CA GLY A 36 9.49 -17.63 -13.19
C GLY A 36 9.14 -16.17 -12.89
N SER A 37 8.22 -15.61 -13.67
CA SER A 37 7.89 -14.17 -13.62
C SER A 37 6.71 -13.82 -12.71
N THR A 38 6.09 -14.81 -12.06
CA THR A 38 4.92 -14.58 -11.19
C THR A 38 5.39 -14.22 -9.79
N ASN A 39 4.91 -13.09 -9.28
CA ASN A 39 5.19 -12.63 -7.93
C ASN A 39 4.00 -12.90 -7.02
N GLU A 40 4.28 -13.05 -5.74
CA GLU A 40 3.27 -13.18 -4.70
C GLU A 40 3.06 -11.85 -3.98
N TRP A 41 1.80 -11.56 -3.68
CA TRP A 41 1.33 -10.42 -2.92
C TRP A 41 0.57 -10.92 -1.71
N LYS A 42 0.98 -10.52 -0.51
CA LYS A 42 0.22 -10.86 0.70
C LYS A 42 -0.73 -9.75 1.07
N LEU A 43 -1.94 -10.13 1.47
CA LEU A 43 -2.95 -9.23 1.99
C LEU A 43 -3.05 -9.40 3.50
N LEU A 44 -2.63 -8.39 4.25
CA LEU A 44 -2.65 -8.37 5.70
C LEU A 44 -3.62 -7.30 6.20
N ILE A 45 -4.35 -7.62 7.27
CA ILE A 45 -5.19 -6.67 7.98
C ILE A 45 -4.81 -6.60 9.45
N TRP A 46 -5.23 -5.52 10.10
CA TRP A 46 -5.09 -5.35 11.54
C TRP A 46 -6.42 -5.25 12.26
N LEU A 47 -6.59 -6.12 13.25
CA LEU A 47 -7.78 -6.23 14.05
C LEU A 47 -7.52 -5.62 15.43
N SER A 48 -7.83 -4.34 15.57
CA SER A 48 -7.60 -3.59 16.82
C SER A 48 -8.28 -4.20 18.04
N GLY A 49 -9.44 -4.85 17.86
CA GLY A 49 -10.14 -5.54 18.96
C GLY A 49 -9.38 -6.75 19.53
N PHE A 50 -8.44 -7.31 18.76
CA PHE A 50 -7.63 -8.48 19.14
C PHE A 50 -6.14 -8.17 19.24
N ASP A 51 -5.73 -6.92 18.99
CA ASP A 51 -4.32 -6.51 18.90
C ASP A 51 -3.51 -7.43 17.99
N LYS A 52 -4.10 -7.81 16.84
CA LYS A 52 -3.58 -8.89 15.99
C LYS A 52 -3.53 -8.52 14.52
N ARG A 53 -2.39 -8.85 13.91
CA ARG A 53 -2.20 -8.88 12.46
C ARG A 53 -2.64 -10.22 11.89
N THR A 54 -3.32 -10.21 10.76
CA THR A 54 -3.84 -11.42 10.11
C THR A 54 -3.62 -11.33 8.61
N VAL A 55 -2.90 -12.30 8.04
CA VAL A 55 -2.86 -12.50 6.59
C VAL A 55 -4.15 -13.19 6.19
N ILE A 56 -4.93 -12.57 5.33
CA ILE A 56 -6.27 -13.08 4.93
C ILE A 56 -6.29 -13.68 3.54
N GLY A 57 -5.28 -13.38 2.73
CA GLY A 57 -5.22 -13.82 1.35
C GLY A 57 -3.87 -13.56 0.70
N ARG A 58 -3.71 -14.15 -0.47
CA ARG A 58 -2.56 -14.04 -1.35
C ARG A 58 -3.03 -13.72 -2.76
N VAL A 59 -2.23 -12.97 -3.50
CA VAL A 59 -2.46 -12.64 -4.90
C VAL A 59 -1.22 -13.01 -5.69
N TRP A 60 -1.39 -13.57 -6.88
CA TRP A 60 -0.31 -13.92 -7.78
C TRP A 60 -0.46 -13.17 -9.09
N THR A 61 0.58 -12.45 -9.50
CA THR A 61 0.59 -11.62 -10.71
C THR A 61 1.96 -11.66 -11.37
N ASP A 62 2.01 -11.68 -12.70
CA ASP A 62 3.25 -11.60 -13.49
C ASP A 62 3.58 -10.19 -13.98
N ARG A 63 2.82 -9.20 -13.53
CA ARG A 63 2.98 -7.80 -13.91
C ARG A 63 2.89 -6.89 -12.70
N ALA A 64 3.79 -5.92 -12.66
CA ALA A 64 3.80 -4.81 -11.71
C ALA A 64 3.49 -3.49 -12.44
N THR A 65 2.40 -3.46 -13.21
CA THR A 65 1.93 -2.25 -13.91
C THR A 65 0.70 -1.69 -13.18
N ARG A 66 0.40 -0.40 -13.39
CA ARG A 66 -0.79 0.23 -12.81
C ARG A 66 -2.07 -0.52 -13.19
N GLY A 67 -2.19 -0.96 -14.45
CA GLY A 67 -3.33 -1.77 -14.91
C GLY A 67 -3.42 -3.15 -14.23
N ALA A 68 -2.29 -3.83 -14.02
CA ALA A 68 -2.26 -5.07 -13.25
C ALA A 68 -2.72 -4.83 -11.80
N PHE A 69 -2.28 -3.74 -11.16
CA PHE A 69 -2.71 -3.41 -9.81
C PHE A 69 -4.17 -3.00 -9.70
N VAL A 70 -4.77 -2.40 -10.74
CA VAL A 70 -6.23 -2.21 -10.78
C VAL A 70 -6.95 -3.56 -10.72
N LEU A 71 -6.48 -4.58 -11.43
CA LEU A 71 -7.04 -5.94 -11.38
C LEU A 71 -6.84 -6.60 -10.02
N VAL A 72 -5.64 -6.47 -9.42
CA VAL A 72 -5.33 -6.98 -8.08
C VAL A 72 -6.27 -6.38 -7.04
N TRP A 73 -6.34 -5.04 -6.95
CA TRP A 73 -7.18 -4.36 -5.97
C TRP A 73 -8.67 -4.61 -6.20
N SER A 74 -9.13 -4.57 -7.45
CA SER A 74 -10.53 -4.85 -7.78
C SER A 74 -10.90 -6.27 -7.41
N GLY A 75 -10.09 -7.25 -7.80
CA GLY A 75 -10.39 -8.64 -7.52
C GLY A 75 -10.36 -8.96 -6.01
N ILE A 76 -9.50 -8.30 -5.22
CA ILE A 76 -9.53 -8.42 -3.75
C ILE A 76 -10.87 -7.89 -3.22
N PHE A 77 -11.28 -6.69 -3.65
CA PHE A 77 -12.53 -6.09 -3.16
C PHE A 77 -13.75 -6.89 -3.60
N ASP A 78 -13.78 -7.39 -4.83
CA ASP A 78 -14.85 -8.24 -5.35
C ASP A 78 -14.91 -9.58 -4.64
N ALA A 79 -13.77 -10.21 -4.35
CA ALA A 79 -13.71 -11.46 -3.61
C ALA A 79 -14.26 -11.28 -2.20
N ILE A 80 -13.83 -10.24 -1.48
CA ILE A 80 -14.35 -9.93 -0.13
C ILE A 80 -15.86 -9.66 -0.20
N GLU A 81 -16.32 -8.82 -1.12
CA GLU A 81 -17.74 -8.49 -1.25
C GLU A 81 -18.58 -9.71 -1.60
N ARG A 82 -18.10 -10.59 -2.47
CA ARG A 82 -18.77 -11.84 -2.83
C ARG A 82 -18.86 -12.81 -1.65
N ILE A 83 -17.82 -12.88 -0.82
CA ILE A 83 -17.78 -13.75 0.37
C ILE A 83 -18.68 -13.21 1.48
N THR A 84 -18.65 -11.90 1.72
CA THR A 84 -19.26 -11.30 2.93
C THR A 84 -20.59 -10.60 2.66
N GLY A 85 -20.95 -10.38 1.38
CA GLY A 85 -22.09 -9.56 0.97
C GLY A 85 -21.94 -8.07 1.31
N LYS A 86 -20.72 -7.59 1.58
CA LYS A 86 -20.44 -6.21 2.04
C LYS A 86 -19.24 -5.65 1.31
N ALA A 87 -19.37 -4.43 0.78
CA ALA A 87 -18.28 -3.72 0.12
C ALA A 87 -17.20 -3.26 1.13
N VAL A 88 -15.93 -3.39 0.74
CA VAL A 88 -14.79 -2.83 1.47
C VAL A 88 -14.86 -1.31 1.41
N ASN A 89 -14.68 -0.61 2.53
CA ASN A 89 -14.76 0.84 2.58
C ASN A 89 -13.72 1.46 3.54
N PHE A 90 -13.19 2.61 3.13
CA PHE A 90 -12.36 3.45 3.99
C PHE A 90 -13.23 4.40 4.80
N LYS A 91 -12.88 4.57 6.08
CA LYS A 91 -13.59 5.41 7.04
C LYS A 91 -13.69 6.88 6.61
N VAL A 92 -12.67 7.37 5.90
CA VAL A 92 -12.67 8.75 5.38
C VAL A 92 -13.71 8.97 4.28
N PHE A 93 -14.11 7.91 3.56
CA PHE A 93 -15.07 7.99 2.46
C PHE A 93 -16.44 7.36 2.76
N SER A 94 -16.60 6.71 3.91
CA SER A 94 -17.86 6.11 4.31
C SER A 94 -18.01 6.06 5.82
N ARG A 95 -19.20 6.40 6.31
CA ARG A 95 -19.56 6.31 7.74
C ARG A 95 -19.58 4.87 8.25
N THR A 96 -19.73 3.89 7.35
CA THR A 96 -19.72 2.45 7.68
C THR A 96 -18.35 1.82 7.45
N GLY A 97 -17.36 2.56 6.93
CA GLY A 97 -16.00 2.07 6.73
C GLY A 97 -15.19 2.04 8.03
N CYS A 98 -14.42 0.98 8.22
CA CYS A 98 -13.51 0.82 9.37
C CYS A 98 -12.04 1.07 9.01
N LEU A 99 -11.66 0.85 7.74
CA LEU A 99 -10.29 1.03 7.29
C LEU A 99 -9.89 2.51 7.35
N LEU A 100 -8.89 2.83 8.16
CA LEU A 100 -8.31 4.15 8.32
C LEU A 100 -7.34 4.50 7.19
N GLY A 101 -6.68 3.49 6.63
CA GLY A 101 -5.70 3.63 5.56
C GLY A 101 -5.20 2.29 5.02
N ALA A 102 -4.39 2.37 3.97
CA ALA A 102 -3.68 1.29 3.32
C ALA A 102 -2.17 1.56 3.39
N ILE A 103 -1.39 0.51 3.62
CA ILE A 103 0.07 0.55 3.67
C ILE A 103 0.62 -0.33 2.56
N GLY A 104 1.64 0.16 1.86
CA GLY A 104 2.38 -0.65 0.90
C GLY A 104 3.78 -0.10 0.63
N ASP A 105 4.42 -0.66 -0.38
CA ASP A 105 5.77 -0.31 -0.77
C ASP A 105 5.81 1.07 -1.43
N ALA A 106 7.03 1.55 -1.70
CA ALA A 106 7.25 2.74 -2.50
C ALA A 106 7.04 2.47 -4.01
N GLU A 107 6.06 1.63 -4.36
CA GLU A 107 5.71 1.26 -5.75
C GLU A 107 4.57 2.14 -6.25
N GLY A 108 4.89 3.06 -7.16
CA GLY A 108 3.94 4.06 -7.63
C GLY A 108 2.72 3.45 -8.34
N ALA A 109 2.94 2.40 -9.11
CA ALA A 109 1.86 1.71 -9.81
C ALA A 109 0.87 1.02 -8.85
N GLN A 110 1.36 0.49 -7.72
CA GLN A 110 0.55 -0.18 -6.69
C GLN A 110 -0.42 0.80 -6.04
N ALA A 111 0.11 1.93 -5.56
CA ALA A 111 -0.68 2.96 -4.91
C ALA A 111 -1.69 3.57 -5.90
N GLN A 112 -1.25 3.94 -7.10
CA GLN A 112 -2.14 4.51 -8.11
C GLN A 112 -3.23 3.54 -8.56
N GLY A 113 -2.94 2.24 -8.65
CA GLY A 113 -3.95 1.22 -8.93
C GLY A 113 -5.04 1.15 -7.84
N LEU A 114 -4.69 1.31 -6.55
CA LEU A 114 -5.69 1.41 -5.48
C LEU A 114 -6.56 2.66 -5.69
N GLY A 115 -5.94 3.81 -5.92
CA GLY A 115 -6.67 5.06 -6.14
C GLY A 115 -7.62 4.99 -7.35
N ASP A 116 -7.22 4.34 -8.43
CA ASP A 116 -8.11 4.05 -9.57
C ASP A 116 -9.32 3.23 -9.15
N VAL A 117 -9.13 2.15 -8.38
CA VAL A 117 -10.23 1.29 -7.92
C VAL A 117 -11.21 2.06 -7.04
N ILE A 118 -10.73 2.94 -6.17
CA ILE A 118 -11.59 3.82 -5.36
C ILE A 118 -12.48 4.71 -6.24
N ILE A 119 -11.92 5.31 -7.32
CA ILE A 119 -12.68 6.14 -8.26
C ILE A 119 -13.68 5.29 -9.06
N LEU A 120 -13.20 4.18 -9.64
CA LEU A 120 -14.00 3.30 -10.50
C LEU A 120 -15.21 2.74 -9.77
N ARG A 121 -15.08 2.46 -8.47
CA ARG A 121 -16.17 1.97 -7.60
C ARG A 121 -17.03 3.09 -7.01
N GLY A 122 -16.72 4.37 -7.26
CA GLY A 122 -17.45 5.50 -6.69
C GLY A 122 -17.37 5.58 -5.16
N MET A 123 -16.29 5.05 -4.58
CA MET A 123 -16.13 4.95 -3.12
C MET A 123 -15.81 6.30 -2.47
N ASN A 124 -15.39 7.29 -3.24
CA ASN A 124 -14.92 8.63 -2.80
C ASN A 124 -16.03 9.69 -2.65
N THR A 125 -17.31 9.28 -2.66
CA THR A 125 -18.46 10.19 -2.77
C THR A 125 -18.72 11.06 -1.54
N SER A 126 -18.33 10.62 -0.34
CA SER A 126 -18.59 11.39 0.90
C SER A 126 -17.63 12.56 1.14
N THR A 127 -16.50 12.61 0.45
CA THR A 127 -15.50 13.69 0.54
C THR A 127 -15.82 14.89 -0.36
N VAL A 128 -16.78 14.75 -1.28
CA VAL A 128 -17.09 15.79 -2.28
C VAL A 128 -18.20 16.70 -1.76
N ASN A 129 -17.90 17.48 -0.72
CA ASN A 129 -18.62 18.72 -0.45
C ASN A 129 -18.10 19.81 -1.41
N GLY A 130 -18.54 19.77 -2.66
CA GLY A 130 -18.71 20.98 -3.48
C GLY A 130 -17.58 21.48 -4.38
N THR A 131 -16.46 20.79 -4.60
CA THR A 131 -15.52 21.17 -5.68
C THR A 131 -14.81 20.00 -6.36
N SER A 132 -14.63 20.17 -7.68
CA SER A 132 -13.58 19.69 -8.59
C SER A 132 -13.24 18.19 -8.65
N THR A 133 -13.12 17.70 -9.88
CA THR A 133 -12.65 16.36 -10.29
C THR A 133 -11.74 15.66 -9.27
N VAL A 134 -12.21 14.55 -8.69
CA VAL A 134 -11.39 13.71 -7.80
C VAL A 134 -10.36 12.97 -8.65
N THR A 135 -9.09 13.14 -8.31
CA THR A 135 -7.96 12.47 -8.98
C THR A 135 -7.40 11.35 -8.11
N VAL A 136 -6.70 10.40 -8.72
CA VAL A 136 -5.98 9.33 -8.00
C VAL A 136 -5.03 9.90 -6.95
N ASP A 137 -4.24 10.91 -7.32
CA ASP A 137 -3.28 11.54 -6.39
C ASP A 137 -4.01 12.13 -5.18
N SER A 138 -5.16 12.81 -5.40
CA SER A 138 -5.95 13.37 -4.31
C SER A 138 -6.50 12.31 -3.36
N ILE A 139 -6.94 11.15 -3.86
CA ILE A 139 -7.39 10.03 -3.02
C ILE A 139 -6.25 9.50 -2.16
N LEU A 140 -5.07 9.30 -2.73
CA LEU A 140 -3.94 8.73 -2.02
C LEU A 140 -3.49 9.60 -0.85
N LEU A 141 -3.69 10.92 -0.92
CA LEU A 141 -3.45 11.82 0.22
C LEU A 141 -4.29 11.47 1.46
N PHE A 142 -5.45 10.82 1.30
CA PHE A 142 -6.36 10.50 2.40
C PHE A 142 -6.24 9.09 2.94
N ILE A 143 -5.61 8.16 2.20
CA ILE A 143 -5.65 6.74 2.56
C ILE A 143 -4.32 6.02 2.45
N TRP A 144 -3.30 6.53 1.75
CA TRP A 144 -2.08 5.78 1.51
C TRP A 144 -0.93 6.20 2.44
N LYS A 145 -0.27 5.22 3.06
CA LYS A 145 1.02 5.38 3.72
C LYS A 145 2.06 4.51 3.04
N THR A 146 3.19 5.11 2.67
CA THR A 146 4.32 4.37 2.10
C THR A 146 5.16 3.80 3.23
N CYS A 147 5.62 2.56 3.06
CA CYS A 147 6.52 1.90 4.00
C CYS A 147 7.82 2.71 4.17
N LEU A 148 8.08 3.14 5.41
CA LEU A 148 9.26 3.90 5.78
C LEU A 148 10.55 3.09 5.61
N VAL A 149 10.49 1.77 5.82
CA VAL A 149 11.64 0.88 5.61
C VAL A 149 12.02 0.85 4.13
N HIS A 150 11.04 0.68 3.23
CA HIS A 150 11.29 0.71 1.79
C HIS A 150 11.78 2.09 1.31
N PHE A 151 11.23 3.18 1.85
CA PHE A 151 11.76 4.51 1.60
C PHE A 151 13.24 4.63 2.02
N LYS A 152 13.57 4.23 3.26
CA LYS A 152 14.94 4.29 3.79
C LYS A 152 15.90 3.42 2.98
N ARG A 153 15.51 2.20 2.57
CA ARG A 153 16.29 1.34 1.66
C ARG A 153 16.60 2.07 0.34
N GLY A 154 15.62 2.80 -0.21
CA GLY A 154 15.82 3.62 -1.40
C GLY A 154 16.82 4.76 -1.19
N VAL A 155 16.83 5.39 -0.02
CA VAL A 155 17.84 6.41 0.34
C VAL A 155 19.21 5.78 0.59
N PHE A 156 19.28 4.61 1.24
CA PHE A 156 20.53 3.86 1.46
C PHE A 156 21.23 3.47 0.15
N ALA A 157 20.49 3.17 -0.91
CA ALA A 157 21.08 2.92 -2.22
C ALA A 157 21.85 4.13 -2.81
N LEU A 158 21.62 5.33 -2.26
CA LEU A 158 22.28 6.57 -2.67
C LEU A 158 23.53 6.89 -1.83
N GLU A 159 23.77 6.19 -0.72
CA GLU A 159 24.83 6.51 0.25
C GLU A 159 26.21 6.67 -0.41
N ALA A 160 26.56 5.80 -1.36
CA ALA A 160 27.83 5.87 -2.10
C ALA A 160 27.90 6.99 -3.16
N HIS A 161 26.81 7.70 -3.42
CA HIS A 161 26.66 8.65 -4.53
C HIS A 161 26.42 10.09 -4.07
N VAL A 162 26.24 10.32 -2.77
CA VAL A 162 25.99 11.63 -2.17
C VAL A 162 26.87 11.81 -0.94
N ASP A 163 27.07 13.05 -0.50
CA ASP A 163 27.77 13.31 0.77
C ASP A 163 26.89 13.01 2.00
N ASP A 164 27.54 12.90 3.16
CA ASP A 164 26.88 12.59 4.44
C ASP A 164 25.78 13.61 4.78
N PHE A 165 25.94 14.88 4.40
CA PHE A 165 24.94 15.90 4.68
C PHE A 165 23.67 15.61 3.89
N VAL A 166 23.79 15.41 2.57
CA VAL A 166 22.67 15.06 1.68
C VAL A 166 22.01 13.76 2.13
N PHE A 167 22.81 12.74 2.44
CA PHE A 167 22.32 11.45 2.89
C PHE A 167 21.44 11.57 4.16
N ASN A 168 21.97 12.21 5.20
CA ASN A 168 21.23 12.43 6.44
C ASN A 168 20.01 13.35 6.25
N TYR A 169 20.11 14.34 5.36
CA TYR A 169 19.01 15.25 5.03
C TYR A 169 17.84 14.50 4.40
N LEU A 170 18.10 13.59 3.46
CA LEU A 170 17.06 12.76 2.83
C LEU A 170 16.40 11.81 3.84
N LEU A 171 17.18 11.19 4.74
CA LEU A 171 16.66 10.34 5.80
C LEU A 171 15.79 11.10 6.81
N GLY A 172 16.04 12.40 6.99
CA GLY A 172 15.28 13.27 7.89
C GLY A 172 13.87 13.64 7.40
N PHE A 173 13.58 13.50 6.10
CA PHE A 173 12.33 13.96 5.50
C PHE A 173 11.04 13.50 6.21
N PRO A 174 10.87 12.22 6.59
CA PRO A 174 9.65 11.75 7.25
C PRO A 174 9.38 12.41 8.61
N TYR A 175 10.39 13.06 9.18
CA TYR A 175 10.38 13.62 10.53
C TYR A 175 10.29 15.15 10.57
N LEU A 176 10.25 15.82 9.41
CA LEU A 176 10.05 17.27 9.34
C LEU A 176 8.68 17.64 9.92
N GLN A 177 8.62 18.69 10.74
CA GLN A 177 7.43 19.05 11.51
C GLN A 177 6.80 20.38 11.09
N THR A 178 7.59 21.24 10.46
CA THR A 178 7.19 22.62 10.13
C THR A 178 7.03 22.83 8.63
N ALA A 179 6.14 23.76 8.27
CA ALA A 179 5.98 24.18 6.87
C ALA A 179 7.28 24.77 6.28
N GLN A 180 8.11 25.39 7.11
CA GLN A 180 9.40 25.93 6.71
C GLN A 180 10.37 24.80 6.33
N GLU A 181 10.56 23.80 7.20
CA GLU A 181 11.43 22.65 6.91
C GLU A 181 11.02 21.92 5.62
N ILE A 182 9.72 21.75 5.41
CA ILE A 182 9.17 21.14 4.19
C ILE A 182 9.46 22.00 2.96
N THR A 183 9.33 23.32 3.08
CA THR A 183 9.61 24.27 1.99
C THR A 183 11.09 24.23 1.64
N ASP A 184 11.97 24.24 2.63
CA ASP A 184 13.41 24.15 2.44
C ASP A 184 13.76 22.83 1.74
N PHE A 185 13.15 21.72 2.17
CA PHE A 185 13.37 20.41 1.53
C PHE A 185 12.95 20.37 0.06
N ARG A 186 11.85 21.05 -0.30
CA ARG A 186 11.36 21.11 -1.69
C ARG A 186 12.31 21.82 -2.64
N THR A 187 13.17 22.71 -2.14
CA THR A 187 14.16 23.41 -2.96
C THR A 187 15.39 22.56 -3.29
N PHE A 188 15.53 21.39 -2.65
CA PHE A 188 16.64 20.49 -2.85
C PHE A 188 16.48 19.67 -4.16
N TYR A 189 17.54 19.60 -4.99
CA TYR A 189 17.49 19.06 -6.37
C TYR A 189 16.95 17.62 -6.48
N TRP A 190 17.09 16.81 -5.43
CA TRP A 190 16.53 15.45 -5.36
C TRP A 190 15.00 15.45 -5.55
N TRP A 191 14.30 16.54 -5.20
CA TRP A 191 12.85 16.71 -5.36
C TRP A 191 12.34 16.43 -6.78
N ALA A 192 13.12 16.76 -7.81
CA ALA A 192 12.65 16.80 -9.20
C ALA A 192 12.13 15.45 -9.73
N HIS A 193 12.77 14.34 -9.37
CA HIS A 193 12.37 13.01 -9.86
C HIS A 193 11.18 12.40 -9.10
N LYS A 194 10.73 13.03 -8.01
CA LYS A 194 9.53 12.61 -7.25
C LYS A 194 8.27 13.39 -7.63
N ILE A 195 8.39 14.40 -8.50
CA ILE A 195 7.27 15.23 -8.98
C ILE A 195 6.22 14.39 -9.73
N SER A 196 6.61 13.27 -10.33
CA SER A 196 5.69 12.34 -11.02
C SER A 196 4.69 11.65 -10.07
N TYR A 197 4.93 11.67 -8.75
CA TYR A 197 4.04 11.11 -7.74
C TYR A 197 3.77 12.13 -6.63
N PRO A 198 2.86 13.11 -6.84
CA PRO A 198 2.58 14.19 -5.87
C PRO A 198 2.16 13.68 -4.48
N TRP A 199 1.61 12.47 -4.40
CA TRP A 199 1.16 11.82 -3.16
C TRP A 199 2.28 11.11 -2.38
N LEU A 200 3.43 10.80 -3.00
CA LEU A 200 4.46 9.93 -2.39
C LEU A 200 5.04 10.54 -1.11
N LEU A 201 5.43 11.80 -1.16
CA LEU A 201 6.01 12.48 0.01
C LEU A 201 4.98 12.78 1.10
N PRO A 202 3.76 13.23 0.77
CA PRO A 202 2.63 13.21 1.71
C PRO A 202 2.40 11.86 2.39
N SER A 203 2.57 10.74 1.70
CA SER A 203 2.39 9.41 2.30
C SER A 203 3.49 8.99 3.28
N LEU A 204 4.56 9.80 3.41
CA LEU A 204 5.69 9.58 4.33
C LEU A 204 5.75 10.59 5.48
N ASN A 205 5.04 11.72 5.39
CA ASN A 205 5.09 12.79 6.38
C ASN A 205 3.68 13.24 6.83
N ARG A 206 3.47 13.22 8.15
CA ARG A 206 2.21 13.54 8.83
C ARG A 206 1.66 14.94 8.53
N HIS A 207 2.52 15.90 8.24
CA HIS A 207 2.13 17.30 8.00
C HIS A 207 1.78 17.59 6.54
N LEU A 208 2.06 16.64 5.64
CA LEU A 208 1.81 16.77 4.20
C LEU A 208 0.61 15.94 3.73
N THR A 209 0.27 14.87 4.44
CA THR A 209 -0.91 14.04 4.17
C THR A 209 -2.23 14.79 4.40
N SER A 210 -3.30 14.33 3.77
CA SER A 210 -4.67 14.72 4.10
C SER A 210 -5.38 13.70 5.00
N MET A 211 -4.70 12.62 5.39
CA MET A 211 -5.16 11.75 6.48
C MET A 211 -5.37 12.58 7.75
N SER A 212 -6.44 12.29 8.50
CA SER A 212 -6.57 12.88 9.82
C SER A 212 -5.40 12.45 10.71
N HIS A 213 -4.97 13.31 11.62
CA HIS A 213 -3.92 13.01 12.59
C HIS A 213 -4.17 11.68 13.32
N LEU A 214 -5.42 11.44 13.74
CA LEU A 214 -5.80 10.19 14.38
C LEU A 214 -5.61 8.97 13.46
N HIS A 215 -6.03 9.06 12.19
CA HIS A 215 -5.85 7.96 11.24
C HIS A 215 -4.37 7.72 10.94
N TRP A 216 -3.59 8.80 10.80
CA TRP A 216 -2.16 8.71 10.58
C TRP A 216 -1.46 8.02 11.76
N ASP A 217 -1.77 8.42 12.99
CA ASP A 217 -1.12 7.92 14.21
C ASP A 217 -1.51 6.46 14.50
N LEU A 218 -2.73 6.03 14.11
CA LEU A 218 -3.21 4.64 14.27
C LEU A 218 -2.83 3.70 13.12
N THR A 219 -2.32 4.23 12.00
CA THR A 219 -1.87 3.44 10.86
C THR A 219 -0.35 3.30 10.91
N PRO A 220 0.23 2.09 10.86
CA PRO A 220 1.68 1.91 10.97
C PRO A 220 2.43 2.61 9.83
N GLY A 221 3.70 2.93 10.09
CA GLY A 221 4.61 3.55 9.12
C GLY A 221 5.49 2.55 8.37
N ASP A 222 5.38 1.25 8.64
CA ASP A 222 6.20 0.23 8.01
C ASP A 222 5.39 -1.03 7.68
N THR A 223 5.97 -1.87 6.80
CA THR A 223 5.46 -3.20 6.42
C THR A 223 6.17 -4.32 7.20
N ASN A 224 6.88 -4.04 8.29
CA ASN A 224 7.50 -5.11 9.10
C ASN A 224 6.51 -6.22 9.53
N PRO A 225 5.22 -5.91 9.83
CA PRO A 225 4.24 -6.95 10.16
C PRO A 225 4.09 -8.05 9.11
N ILE A 226 4.28 -7.71 7.83
CA ILE A 226 4.16 -8.65 6.71
C ILE A 226 5.54 -9.17 6.26
N GLU A 227 6.61 -8.36 6.33
CA GLU A 227 8.00 -8.79 6.01
C GLU A 227 8.41 -9.99 6.89
N GLY A 228 8.11 -9.96 8.19
CA GLY A 228 8.40 -11.08 9.09
C GLY A 228 7.69 -12.38 8.69
N SER A 229 6.52 -12.28 8.06
CA SER A 229 5.81 -13.45 7.53
C SER A 229 6.50 -14.02 6.28
N HIS A 230 7.12 -13.19 5.44
CA HIS A 230 7.85 -13.67 4.26
C HIS A 230 9.11 -14.45 4.65
N VAL A 231 9.85 -13.96 5.65
CA VAL A 231 11.05 -14.68 6.14
C VAL A 231 10.65 -16.06 6.69
N GLN A 232 9.59 -16.12 7.49
CA GLN A 232 9.11 -17.38 8.05
C GLN A 232 8.62 -18.34 6.96
N ASP A 233 7.80 -17.85 6.01
CA ASP A 233 7.29 -18.67 4.91
C ASP A 233 8.45 -19.24 4.07
N ASN A 234 9.46 -18.44 3.76
CA ASN A 234 10.63 -18.89 3.00
C ASN A 234 11.43 -19.98 3.75
N GLN A 235 11.48 -19.92 5.08
CA GLN A 235 12.14 -20.93 5.91
C GLN A 235 11.34 -22.26 5.96
N VAL A 236 10.01 -22.17 6.00
CA VAL A 236 9.15 -23.36 6.18
C VAL A 236 8.81 -24.01 4.84
N ASN A 237 8.52 -23.22 3.81
CA ASN A 237 7.92 -23.69 2.56
C ASN A 237 8.90 -23.79 1.39
N ALA A 238 10.17 -23.44 1.61
CA ALA A 238 11.20 -23.25 0.59
C ALA A 238 10.79 -22.18 -0.48
N THR A 239 11.74 -21.85 -1.36
CA THR A 239 11.56 -20.86 -2.44
C THR A 239 11.56 -21.56 -3.80
N ASN A 240 11.20 -20.82 -4.87
CA ASN A 240 11.26 -21.31 -6.25
C ASN A 240 10.31 -22.51 -6.54
N GLN A 241 9.11 -22.46 -5.97
CA GLN A 241 8.05 -23.46 -6.16
C GLN A 241 7.31 -23.24 -7.50
N THR A 242 6.62 -24.26 -8.02
CA THR A 242 5.64 -24.03 -9.09
C THR A 242 4.47 -23.18 -8.58
N LEU A 243 3.74 -22.53 -9.49
CA LEU A 243 2.60 -21.69 -9.11
C LEU A 243 1.52 -22.47 -8.35
N ILE A 244 1.25 -23.73 -8.74
CA ILE A 244 0.26 -24.55 -8.07
C ILE A 244 0.71 -24.95 -6.65
N GLU A 245 1.98 -25.30 -6.47
CA GLU A 245 2.54 -25.59 -5.15
C GLU A 245 2.45 -24.35 -4.26
N ALA A 246 2.80 -23.17 -4.78
CA ALA A 246 2.70 -21.91 -4.04
C ALA A 246 1.27 -21.55 -3.60
N ILE A 247 0.26 -21.89 -4.42
CA ILE A 247 -1.16 -21.66 -4.09
C ILE A 247 -1.67 -22.59 -2.98
N LEU A 248 -1.10 -23.80 -2.88
CA LEU A 248 -1.50 -24.82 -1.91
C LEU A 248 -0.87 -24.66 -0.52
N LEU A 249 0.09 -23.73 -0.37
CA LEU A 249 0.76 -23.37 0.89
C LEU A 249 -0.02 -22.31 1.68
#